data_AF-E6U8Q9-F1
#
_entry.id   AF-E6U8Q9-F1
#
_cell.length_a   1.000
_cell.length_b   1.000
_cell.length_c   1.000
_cell.angle_alpha   90.00
_cell.angle_beta   90.00
_cell.angle_gamma   90.00
#
_symmetry.space_group_name_H-M   'P 1'
#
loop_
_entity.id
_entity.type
_entity.pdbx_description
1 polymer ?
#
loop_
_entity_poly.entity_id
_entity_poly.type
_entity_poly.pdbx_seq_one_letter_code
_entity_poly.pdbx_strand_id
1 'polypeptide(L)'
;MSVLSWFFLGIGVFALAMLAVLQHGFGQAYNSRLFGVKIPSEETGSPVFQAIRKAYRRQGRRMLLVAAATCWVPVLFGRFPSLSFLYWIVWLFLFYYLAVLRPYIAANRSMAACKAESGWAALPGREPWEDDRYWKYGLFYCNPNDPSACVPGQVRNGMTFNLGSRKGRAGFIALCTVITAVLIGLCAFLMPIDFSTPRFSLAHGSVVVNYPVFGTSIPLANIESVSLTTAEPDTSYHTNGAGTSQWARGTFVHDGKKMTVFIYCGRPPYIKAMLKDGSAFYFNEKAPADTRSEYAHLRQALGWTAAG
;
A
#
# COMPACT_ATOMS: atom_id res chain seq x y z
N MET A 1 -1.91 -7.47 19.82
CA MET A 1 -1.99 -7.02 18.41
C MET A 1 -0.72 -7.47 17.70
N SER A 2 -0.81 -7.96 16.46
CA SER A 2 0.37 -8.41 15.71
C SER A 2 1.24 -7.23 15.28
N VAL A 3 2.54 -7.47 15.00
CA VAL A 3 3.45 -6.47 14.40
C VAL A 3 2.84 -5.85 13.13
N LEU A 4 2.19 -6.70 12.32
CA LEU A 4 1.48 -6.27 11.11
C LEU A 4 0.32 -5.31 11.39
N SER A 5 -0.37 -5.47 12.52
CA SER A 5 -1.44 -4.54 12.92
C SER A 5 -0.88 -3.14 13.23
N TRP A 6 0.25 -3.08 13.93
CA TRP A 6 0.96 -1.83 14.22
C TRP A 6 1.47 -1.15 12.96
N PHE A 7 1.98 -1.93 12.01
CA PHE A 7 2.38 -1.44 10.69
C PHE A 7 1.22 -0.75 9.96
N PHE A 8 0.02 -1.37 9.92
CA PHE A 8 -1.14 -0.75 9.27
C PHE A 8 -1.62 0.52 9.99
N LEU A 9 -1.58 0.56 11.32
CA LEU A 9 -1.88 1.79 12.06
C LEU A 9 -0.89 2.91 11.74
N GLY A 10 0.41 2.60 11.68
CA GLY A 10 1.45 3.55 11.32
C GLY A 10 1.25 4.12 9.91
N ILE A 11 0.96 3.26 8.92
CA ILE A 11 0.60 3.69 7.57
C ILE A 11 -0.63 4.60 7.59
N GLY A 12 -1.64 4.29 8.41
CA GLY A 12 -2.84 5.12 8.49
C GLY A 12 -2.58 6.52 9.01
N VAL A 13 -1.78 6.66 10.06
CA VAL A 13 -1.36 7.98 10.57
C VAL A 13 -0.61 8.75 9.50
N PHE A 14 0.34 8.09 8.81
CA PHE A 14 1.09 8.71 7.72
C PHE A 14 0.19 9.14 6.55
N ALA A 15 -0.74 8.28 6.12
CA ALA A 15 -1.68 8.57 5.03
C ALA A 15 -2.61 9.75 5.37
N LEU A 16 -3.12 9.81 6.60
CA LEU A 16 -3.92 10.94 7.08
C LEU A 16 -3.12 12.24 7.10
N ALA A 17 -1.87 12.20 7.57
CA ALA A 17 -0.98 13.36 7.54
C ALA A 17 -0.73 13.82 6.10
N MET A 18 -0.46 12.90 5.18
CA MET A 18 -0.28 13.20 3.76
C MET A 18 -1.53 13.85 3.14
N LEU A 19 -2.73 13.30 3.39
CA LEU A 19 -3.98 13.89 2.91
C LEU A 19 -4.21 15.30 3.49
N ALA A 20 -3.86 15.53 4.76
CA ALA A 20 -3.95 16.85 5.38
C ALA A 20 -2.95 17.86 4.77
N VAL A 21 -1.73 17.43 4.48
CA VAL A 21 -0.71 18.25 3.78
C VAL A 21 -1.17 18.60 2.38
N LEU A 22 -1.70 17.63 1.62
CA LEU A 22 -2.27 17.87 0.30
C LEU A 22 -3.42 18.86 0.37
N GLN A 23 -4.36 18.68 1.30
CA GLN A 23 -5.48 19.60 1.49
C GLN A 23 -4.99 21.02 1.81
N HIS A 24 -4.06 21.15 2.75
CA HIS A 24 -3.47 22.44 3.10
C HIS A 24 -2.85 23.08 1.86
N GLY A 25 -2.04 22.31 1.14
CA GLY A 25 -1.35 22.78 -0.05
C GLY A 25 -2.27 23.23 -1.18
N PHE A 26 -3.31 22.48 -1.48
CA PHE A 26 -4.30 22.83 -2.51
C PHE A 26 -5.18 24.03 -2.12
N GLY A 27 -5.31 24.31 -0.83
CA GLY A 27 -6.07 25.45 -0.31
C GLY A 27 -5.26 26.75 -0.18
N GLN A 28 -4.03 26.80 -0.70
CA GLN A 28 -3.21 28.00 -0.75
C GLN A 28 -3.26 28.62 -2.15
N ALA A 29 -3.19 29.95 -2.22
CA ALA A 29 -3.01 30.64 -3.49
C ALA A 29 -1.58 30.42 -4.02
N TYR A 30 -1.43 30.32 -5.33
CA TYR A 30 -0.14 30.11 -6.01
C TYR A 30 -0.17 30.81 -7.37
N ASN A 31 0.85 31.61 -7.68
CA ASN A 31 0.94 32.44 -8.90
C ASN A 31 -0.36 33.23 -9.20
N SER A 32 -0.87 33.93 -8.18
CA SER A 32 -2.13 34.68 -8.25
C SER A 32 -3.36 33.85 -8.65
N ARG A 33 -3.31 32.52 -8.48
CA ARG A 33 -4.44 31.62 -8.67
C ARG A 33 -4.88 31.01 -7.35
N LEU A 34 -6.19 30.88 -7.16
CA LEU A 34 -6.78 30.09 -6.08
C LEU A 34 -7.71 29.04 -6.69
N PHE A 35 -7.51 27.77 -6.31
CA PHE A 35 -8.23 26.65 -6.91
C PHE A 35 -8.19 26.67 -8.46
N GLY A 36 -7.05 27.09 -9.04
CA GLY A 36 -6.85 27.14 -10.49
C GLY A 36 -7.53 28.30 -11.23
N VAL A 37 -8.07 29.28 -10.51
CA VAL A 37 -8.69 30.49 -11.08
C VAL A 37 -7.81 31.70 -10.80
N LYS A 38 -7.41 32.46 -11.83
CA LYS A 38 -6.67 33.73 -11.66
C LYS A 38 -7.50 34.75 -10.88
N ILE A 39 -6.87 35.39 -9.91
CA ILE A 39 -7.46 36.44 -9.07
C ILE A 39 -6.66 37.74 -9.26
N PRO A 40 -7.33 38.91 -9.44
CA PRO A 40 -6.68 40.22 -9.30
C PRO A 40 -6.03 40.39 -7.93
N SER A 41 -4.85 41.01 -7.86
CA SER A 41 -4.11 41.19 -6.60
C SER A 41 -4.93 41.89 -5.50
N GLU A 42 -5.78 42.83 -5.90
CA GLU A 42 -6.65 43.64 -5.04
C GLU A 42 -7.74 42.82 -4.34
N GLU A 43 -8.22 41.74 -4.98
CA GLU A 43 -9.34 40.94 -4.47
C GLU A 43 -8.89 39.80 -3.53
N THR A 44 -7.59 39.52 -3.43
CA THR A 44 -7.03 38.36 -2.69
C THR A 44 -7.51 38.27 -1.22
N GLY A 45 -7.91 39.40 -0.62
CA GLY A 45 -8.46 39.49 0.74
C GLY A 45 -9.99 39.47 0.87
N SER A 46 -10.73 39.33 -0.23
CA SER A 46 -12.20 39.45 -0.26
C SER A 46 -12.91 38.45 0.67
N PRO A 47 -13.99 38.88 1.36
CA PRO A 47 -14.82 37.99 2.19
C PRO A 47 -15.31 36.75 1.44
N VAL A 48 -15.54 36.87 0.13
CA VAL A 48 -16.00 35.78 -0.74
C VAL A 48 -14.98 34.66 -0.81
N PHE A 49 -13.69 34.97 -0.96
CA PHE A 49 -12.63 33.96 -1.03
C PHE A 49 -12.39 33.27 0.29
N GLN A 50 -12.48 34.04 1.39
CA GLN A 50 -12.41 33.47 2.72
C GLN A 50 -13.56 32.49 2.98
N ALA A 51 -14.76 32.79 2.48
CA ALA A 51 -15.91 31.89 2.57
C ALA A 51 -15.69 30.59 1.77
N ILE A 52 -15.24 30.67 0.52
CA ILE A 52 -14.93 29.49 -0.33
C ILE A 52 -13.84 28.64 0.33
N ARG A 53 -12.77 29.27 0.82
CA ARG A 53 -11.67 28.56 1.50
C ARG A 53 -12.13 27.92 2.79
N LYS A 54 -13.03 28.56 3.54
CA LYS A 54 -13.64 27.98 4.76
C LYS A 54 -14.51 26.78 4.41
N ALA A 55 -15.29 26.84 3.33
CA ALA A 55 -16.09 25.72 2.84
C ALA A 55 -15.22 24.53 2.41
N TYR A 56 -14.16 24.79 1.61
CA TYR A 56 -13.16 23.81 1.21
C TYR A 56 -12.54 23.09 2.43
N ARG A 57 -12.02 23.86 3.39
CA ARG A 57 -11.43 23.29 4.63
C ARG A 57 -12.44 22.50 5.44
N ARG A 58 -13.69 22.97 5.52
CA ARG A 58 -14.76 22.27 6.26
C ARG A 58 -15.07 20.92 5.62
N GLN A 59 -15.25 20.87 4.31
CA GLN A 59 -15.53 19.63 3.59
C GLN A 59 -14.33 18.67 3.70
N GLY A 60 -13.12 19.16 3.47
CA GLY A 60 -11.90 18.38 3.59
C GLY A 60 -11.71 17.79 5.00
N ARG A 61 -11.90 18.59 6.06
CA ARG A 61 -11.81 18.13 7.45
C ARG A 61 -12.85 17.07 7.79
N ARG A 62 -14.11 17.24 7.35
CA ARG A 62 -15.15 16.23 7.55
C ARG A 62 -14.73 14.89 6.94
N MET A 63 -14.18 14.90 5.73
CA MET A 63 -13.74 13.66 5.07
C MET A 63 -12.47 13.09 5.72
N LEU A 64 -11.56 13.92 6.24
CA LEU A 64 -10.43 13.45 7.04
C LEU A 64 -10.86 12.78 8.34
N LEU A 65 -11.91 13.27 9.01
CA LEU A 65 -12.46 12.62 10.20
C LEU A 65 -13.07 11.25 9.86
N VAL A 66 -13.79 11.14 8.74
CA VAL A 66 -14.30 9.86 8.24
C VAL A 66 -13.15 8.92 7.84
N ALA A 67 -12.09 9.46 7.22
CA ALA A 67 -10.87 8.72 6.92
C ALA A 67 -10.26 8.16 8.22
N ALA A 68 -10.04 9.01 9.23
CA ALA A 68 -9.49 8.60 10.52
C ALA A 68 -10.36 7.54 11.23
N ALA A 69 -11.68 7.67 11.13
CA ALA A 69 -12.61 6.70 11.69
C ALA A 69 -12.60 5.33 10.98
N THR A 70 -12.02 5.24 9.77
CA THR A 70 -12.02 4.01 8.96
C THR A 70 -10.61 3.47 8.68
N CYS A 71 -9.55 4.22 8.99
CA CYS A 71 -8.18 3.82 8.68
C CYS A 71 -7.69 2.60 9.48
N TRP A 72 -8.33 2.28 10.60
CA TRP A 72 -7.98 1.15 11.47
C TRP A 72 -8.65 -0.17 11.06
N VAL A 73 -9.63 -0.16 10.15
CA VAL A 73 -10.37 -1.35 9.69
C VAL A 73 -9.45 -2.50 9.23
N PRO A 74 -8.30 -2.27 8.57
CA PRO A 74 -7.36 -3.34 8.21
C PRO A 74 -6.87 -4.20 9.38
N VAL A 75 -6.91 -3.69 10.62
CA VAL A 75 -6.57 -4.45 11.82
C VAL A 75 -7.54 -5.60 12.06
N LEU A 76 -8.81 -5.45 11.68
CA LEU A 76 -9.82 -6.52 11.77
C LEU A 76 -9.50 -7.69 10.84
N PHE A 77 -8.79 -7.42 9.74
CA PHE A 77 -8.34 -8.42 8.77
C PHE A 77 -6.91 -8.90 9.05
N GLY A 78 -6.36 -8.71 10.26
CA GLY A 78 -4.96 -9.07 10.57
C GLY A 78 -4.57 -10.55 10.36
N ARG A 79 -5.55 -11.45 10.13
CA ARG A 79 -5.36 -12.84 9.69
C ARG A 79 -4.99 -12.96 8.20
N PHE A 80 -5.43 -11.99 7.39
CA PHE A 80 -5.33 -11.99 5.94
C PHE A 80 -4.63 -10.71 5.45
N PRO A 81 -3.29 -10.62 5.60
CA PRO A 81 -2.48 -9.52 5.08
C PRO A 81 -2.91 -9.00 3.70
N SER A 82 -3.19 -9.88 2.74
CA SER A 82 -3.57 -9.50 1.37
C SER A 82 -4.87 -8.68 1.32
N LEU A 83 -5.86 -9.01 2.16
CA LEU A 83 -7.11 -8.26 2.26
C LEU A 83 -6.89 -6.88 2.89
N SER A 84 -6.02 -6.79 3.90
CA SER A 84 -5.62 -5.52 4.49
C SER A 84 -4.95 -4.60 3.47
N PHE A 85 -4.06 -5.13 2.61
CA PHE A 85 -3.45 -4.37 1.52
C PHE A 85 -4.46 -3.91 0.47
N LEU A 86 -5.37 -4.80 0.05
CA LEU A 86 -6.43 -4.45 -0.89
C LEU A 86 -7.30 -3.32 -0.35
N TYR A 87 -7.70 -3.41 0.92
CA TYR A 87 -8.42 -2.34 1.60
C TYR A 87 -7.66 -1.02 1.53
N TRP A 88 -6.36 -1.01 1.87
CA TRP A 88 -5.54 0.20 1.84
C TRP A 88 -5.49 0.87 0.47
N ILE A 89 -5.36 0.09 -0.60
CA ILE A 89 -5.36 0.62 -1.97
C ILE A 89 -6.69 1.33 -2.24
N VAL A 90 -7.82 0.64 -2.01
CA VAL A 90 -9.15 1.22 -2.24
C VAL A 90 -9.38 2.45 -1.36
N TRP A 91 -9.00 2.37 -0.08
CA TRP A 91 -9.13 3.45 0.89
C TRP A 91 -8.34 4.69 0.47
N LEU A 92 -7.09 4.53 0.01
CA LEU A 92 -6.23 5.64 -0.43
C LEU A 92 -6.84 6.37 -1.63
N PHE A 93 -7.29 5.64 -2.66
CA PHE A 93 -7.93 6.25 -3.83
C PHE A 93 -9.26 6.92 -3.46
N LEU A 94 -10.08 6.26 -2.64
CA LEU A 94 -11.36 6.78 -2.20
C LEU A 94 -11.20 8.09 -1.41
N PHE A 95 -10.31 8.12 -0.42
CA PHE A 95 -10.12 9.32 0.41
C PHE A 95 -9.27 10.39 -0.25
N TYR A 96 -8.38 10.05 -1.18
CA TYR A 96 -7.80 11.06 -2.08
C TYR A 96 -8.91 11.76 -2.88
N TYR A 97 -9.84 11.01 -3.47
CA TYR A 97 -10.96 11.59 -4.19
C TYR A 97 -11.90 12.40 -3.27
N LEU A 98 -12.39 11.81 -2.19
CA LEU A 98 -13.39 12.42 -1.31
C LEU A 98 -12.84 13.59 -0.49
N ALA A 99 -11.62 13.47 0.02
CA ALA A 99 -11.03 14.46 0.91
C ALA A 99 -10.22 15.53 0.15
N VAL A 100 -9.67 15.26 -1.02
CA VAL A 100 -8.82 16.22 -1.75
C VAL A 100 -9.49 16.70 -3.03
N LEU A 101 -9.76 15.81 -3.98
CA LEU A 101 -10.24 16.22 -5.32
C LEU A 101 -11.65 16.80 -5.27
N ARG A 102 -12.59 16.16 -4.58
CA ARG A 102 -14.00 16.60 -4.55
C ARG A 102 -14.16 18.00 -3.90
N PRO A 103 -13.54 18.31 -2.75
CA PRO A 103 -13.57 19.66 -2.19
C PRO A 103 -12.88 20.68 -3.09
N TYR A 104 -11.77 20.30 -3.73
CA TYR A 104 -11.06 21.16 -4.67
C TYR A 104 -11.94 21.52 -5.87
N ILE A 105 -12.59 20.53 -6.50
CA ILE A 105 -13.49 20.73 -7.65
C ILE A 105 -14.66 21.62 -7.26
N ALA A 106 -15.24 21.41 -6.07
CA ALA A 106 -16.32 22.26 -5.56
C ALA A 106 -15.84 23.72 -5.40
N ALA A 107 -14.67 23.92 -4.81
CA ALA A 107 -14.08 25.24 -4.62
C ALA A 107 -13.72 25.92 -5.95
N ASN A 108 -13.17 25.17 -6.93
CA ASN A 108 -12.92 25.69 -8.27
C ASN A 108 -14.21 26.16 -8.96
N ARG A 109 -15.30 25.39 -8.86
CA ARG A 109 -16.61 25.79 -9.43
C ARG A 109 -17.12 27.08 -8.78
N SER A 110 -17.01 27.20 -7.46
CA SER A 110 -17.38 28.44 -6.76
C SER A 110 -16.50 29.63 -7.19
N MET A 111 -15.19 29.45 -7.30
CA MET A 111 -14.28 30.50 -7.79
C MET A 111 -14.59 30.90 -9.23
N ALA A 112 -14.91 29.94 -10.10
CA ALA A 112 -15.27 30.19 -11.49
C ALA A 112 -16.59 30.98 -11.61
N ALA A 113 -17.57 30.71 -10.75
CA ALA A 113 -18.82 31.47 -10.68
C ALA A 113 -18.55 32.93 -10.25
N CYS A 114 -17.75 33.14 -9.19
CA CYS A 114 -17.37 34.50 -8.77
C CYS A 114 -16.62 35.25 -9.89
N LYS A 115 -15.71 34.57 -10.60
CA LYS A 115 -15.00 35.16 -11.76
C LYS A 115 -15.97 35.64 -12.84
N ALA A 116 -17.03 34.87 -13.11
CA ALA A 116 -18.04 35.23 -14.11
C ALA A 116 -18.89 36.42 -13.66
N GLU A 117 -19.30 36.47 -12.39
CA GLU A 117 -20.10 37.57 -11.82
C GLU A 117 -19.32 38.87 -11.72
N SER A 118 -18.05 38.81 -11.31
CA SER A 118 -17.19 39.98 -11.16
C SER A 118 -16.56 40.45 -12.47
N GLY A 119 -16.81 39.75 -13.59
CA GLY A 119 -16.31 40.13 -14.91
C GLY A 119 -14.79 40.18 -15.02
N TRP A 120 -14.04 39.40 -14.22
CA TRP A 120 -12.58 39.46 -14.30
C TRP A 120 -12.14 39.03 -15.70
N ALA A 121 -11.43 39.94 -16.38
CA ALA A 121 -10.97 39.68 -17.73
C ALA A 121 -10.20 38.35 -17.78
N ALA A 122 -10.53 37.51 -18.76
CA ALA A 122 -9.70 36.38 -19.13
C ALA A 122 -8.41 36.95 -19.72
N LEU A 123 -7.44 37.28 -18.87
CA LEU A 123 -6.13 37.74 -19.33
C LEU A 123 -5.51 36.63 -20.17
N PRO A 124 -5.34 36.83 -21.50
CA PRO A 124 -4.69 35.84 -22.34
C PRO A 124 -3.29 35.64 -21.75
N GLY A 125 -3.00 34.39 -21.43
CA GLY A 125 -1.65 34.00 -21.04
C GLY A 125 -0.68 34.27 -22.19
N ARG A 126 0.60 34.52 -21.88
CA ARG A 126 1.63 34.53 -22.93
C ARG A 126 1.68 33.21 -23.66
N GLU A 127 1.49 32.12 -22.90
CA GLU A 127 1.51 30.76 -23.39
C GLU A 127 0.11 30.12 -23.38
N PRO A 128 -0.18 29.15 -24.27
CA PRO A 128 -1.48 28.47 -24.31
C PRO A 128 -1.91 27.87 -22.97
N TRP A 129 -0.97 27.33 -22.19
CA TRP A 129 -1.23 26.73 -20.87
C TRP A 129 -1.41 27.75 -19.75
N GLU A 130 -1.21 29.05 -19.99
CA GLU A 130 -1.51 30.11 -19.03
C GLU A 130 -2.96 30.61 -19.14
N ASP A 131 -3.69 30.22 -20.19
CA ASP A 131 -5.10 30.55 -20.39
C ASP A 131 -6.00 29.60 -19.59
N ASP A 132 -6.69 30.15 -18.59
CA ASP A 132 -7.58 29.41 -17.68
C ASP A 132 -8.71 28.66 -18.41
N ARG A 133 -9.10 29.07 -19.64
CA ARG A 133 -10.20 28.45 -20.40
C ARG A 133 -9.96 26.98 -20.71
N TYR A 134 -8.69 26.59 -20.83
CA TYR A 134 -8.30 25.21 -21.12
C TYR A 134 -8.11 24.36 -19.86
N TRP A 135 -8.28 24.90 -18.65
CA TRP A 135 -8.07 24.17 -17.41
C TRP A 135 -9.37 23.67 -16.80
N LYS A 136 -9.74 22.43 -17.13
CA LYS A 136 -10.92 21.78 -16.56
C LYS A 136 -10.72 21.55 -15.06
N TYR A 137 -11.63 22.12 -14.28
CA TYR A 137 -11.58 22.17 -12.82
C TYR A 137 -10.30 22.81 -12.26
N GLY A 138 -9.56 23.59 -13.04
CA GLY A 138 -8.28 24.16 -12.60
C GLY A 138 -7.14 23.13 -12.45
N LEU A 139 -7.35 21.86 -12.82
CA LEU A 139 -6.37 20.77 -12.66
C LEU A 139 -5.95 20.13 -13.98
N PHE A 140 -6.89 19.95 -14.90
CA PHE A 140 -6.68 19.17 -16.12
C PHE A 140 -6.61 20.09 -17.32
N TYR A 141 -5.44 20.20 -17.94
CA TYR A 141 -5.25 20.98 -19.14
C TYR A 141 -5.81 20.24 -20.36
N CYS A 142 -6.67 20.91 -21.12
CA CYS A 142 -7.44 20.39 -22.23
C CYS A 142 -7.45 21.40 -23.38
N ASN A 143 -6.37 21.50 -24.13
CA ASN A 143 -6.30 22.35 -25.32
C ASN A 143 -6.07 21.49 -26.58
N PRO A 144 -7.07 21.33 -27.47
CA PRO A 144 -6.93 20.55 -28.70
C PRO A 144 -6.02 21.23 -29.74
N ASN A 145 -5.84 22.55 -29.65
CA ASN A 145 -5.02 23.33 -30.57
C ASN A 145 -3.53 23.37 -30.16
N ASP A 146 -3.22 22.97 -28.92
CA ASP A 146 -1.85 22.84 -28.43
C ASP A 146 -1.35 21.40 -28.68
N PRO A 147 -0.36 21.19 -29.56
CA PRO A 147 0.13 19.85 -29.90
C PRO A 147 0.96 19.20 -28.80
N SER A 148 1.32 19.94 -27.74
CA SER A 148 2.16 19.46 -26.64
C SER A 148 1.50 18.29 -25.93
N ALA A 149 2.29 17.27 -25.57
CA ALA A 149 1.81 16.14 -24.78
C ALA A 149 1.70 16.49 -23.29
N CYS A 150 2.66 17.27 -22.80
CA CYS A 150 2.70 17.76 -21.42
C CYS A 150 3.01 19.26 -21.41
N VAL A 151 2.49 19.95 -20.41
CA VAL A 151 2.72 21.38 -20.18
C VAL A 151 2.96 21.65 -18.69
N PRO A 152 3.54 22.79 -18.31
CA PRO A 152 3.64 23.19 -16.91
C PRO A 152 2.27 23.23 -16.22
N GLY A 153 2.22 22.74 -14.98
CA GLY A 153 1.04 22.77 -14.12
C GLY A 153 0.71 24.21 -13.66
N GLN A 154 -0.58 24.57 -13.64
CA GLN A 154 -1.01 25.85 -13.06
C GLN A 154 -1.11 25.84 -11.54
N VAL A 155 -1.24 24.64 -10.95
CA VAL A 155 -1.40 24.45 -9.51
C VAL A 155 -0.13 23.76 -9.02
N ARG A 156 0.87 24.56 -8.65
CA ARG A 156 2.23 24.19 -8.18
C ARG A 156 3.23 23.86 -9.29
N ASN A 157 4.51 23.91 -8.93
CA ASN A 157 5.61 23.49 -9.79
C ASN A 157 5.44 22.00 -10.16
N GLY A 158 5.28 21.71 -11.45
CA GLY A 158 5.11 20.36 -11.97
C GLY A 158 4.72 20.36 -13.44
N MET A 159 4.61 19.16 -14.04
CA MET A 159 4.12 18.96 -15.40
C MET A 159 2.76 18.26 -15.34
N THR A 160 1.88 18.57 -16.30
CA THR A 160 0.60 17.88 -16.49
C THR A 160 0.44 17.44 -17.94
N PHE A 161 -0.38 16.42 -18.18
CA PHE A 161 -0.73 16.01 -19.53
C PHE A 161 -1.72 16.99 -20.15
N ASN A 162 -1.54 17.30 -21.43
CA ASN A 162 -2.59 17.90 -22.24
C ASN A 162 -3.58 16.81 -22.68
N LEU A 163 -4.74 16.75 -22.04
CA LEU A 163 -5.79 15.77 -22.37
C LEU A 163 -6.56 16.14 -23.65
N GLY A 164 -6.36 17.36 -24.17
CA GLY A 164 -6.89 17.81 -25.46
C GLY A 164 -6.08 17.30 -26.65
N SER A 165 -4.78 17.07 -26.48
CA SER A 165 -3.92 16.53 -27.54
C SER A 165 -3.98 15.00 -27.59
N ARG A 166 -3.85 14.44 -28.80
CA ARG A 166 -3.86 12.97 -28.98
C ARG A 166 -2.72 12.29 -28.20
N LYS A 167 -1.53 12.89 -28.23
CA LYS A 167 -0.32 12.37 -27.56
C LYS A 167 -0.46 12.44 -26.04
N GLY A 168 -0.88 13.58 -25.49
CA GLY A 168 -1.03 13.74 -24.04
C GLY A 168 -2.13 12.84 -23.47
N ARG A 169 -3.27 12.74 -24.15
CA ARG A 169 -4.35 11.80 -23.77
C ARG A 169 -3.91 10.34 -23.82
N ALA A 170 -3.23 9.92 -24.89
CA ALA A 170 -2.72 8.55 -24.99
C ALA A 170 -1.71 8.24 -23.88
N GLY A 171 -0.78 9.17 -23.59
CA GLY A 171 0.18 9.04 -22.50
C GLY A 171 -0.48 8.93 -21.13
N PHE A 172 -1.48 9.77 -20.84
CA PHE A 172 -2.23 9.70 -19.59
C PHE A 172 -2.98 8.37 -19.43
N ILE A 173 -3.67 7.90 -20.47
CA ILE A 173 -4.39 6.62 -20.46
C ILE A 173 -3.39 5.46 -20.26
N ALA A 174 -2.27 5.46 -20.98
CA ALA A 174 -1.23 4.46 -20.83
C ALA A 174 -0.69 4.41 -19.40
N LEU A 175 -0.40 5.57 -18.81
CA LEU A 175 0.06 5.67 -17.41
C LEU A 175 -0.97 5.11 -16.43
N CYS A 176 -2.24 5.52 -16.54
CA CYS A 176 -3.32 5.00 -15.69
C CYS A 176 -3.50 3.49 -15.86
N THR A 177 -3.38 2.98 -17.08
CA THR A 177 -3.49 1.55 -17.39
C THR A 177 -2.36 0.76 -16.76
N VAL A 178 -1.11 1.23 -16.88
CA VAL A 178 0.06 0.59 -16.25
C VAL A 178 -0.07 0.58 -14.72
N ILE A 179 -0.41 1.73 -14.10
CA ILE A 179 -0.61 1.80 -12.65
C ILE A 179 -1.69 0.81 -12.20
N THR A 180 -2.82 0.76 -12.92
CA THR A 180 -3.92 -0.16 -12.60
C THR A 180 -3.49 -1.62 -12.74
N ALA A 181 -2.79 -1.97 -13.81
CA ALA A 181 -2.29 -3.32 -14.04
C ALA A 181 -1.29 -3.76 -12.96
N VAL A 182 -0.38 -2.87 -12.55
CA VAL A 182 0.57 -3.12 -11.46
C VAL A 182 -0.16 -3.35 -10.14
N LEU A 183 -1.17 -2.54 -9.81
CA LEU A 183 -1.95 -2.71 -8.58
C LEU A 183 -2.74 -4.03 -8.58
N ILE A 184 -3.37 -4.40 -9.70
CA ILE A 184 -4.06 -5.69 -9.85
C ILE A 184 -3.08 -6.85 -9.72
N GLY A 185 -1.93 -6.77 -10.41
CA GLY A 185 -0.88 -7.77 -10.35
C GLY A 185 -0.33 -7.95 -8.93
N LEU A 186 -0.12 -6.85 -8.20
CA LEU A 186 0.33 -6.88 -6.81
C LEU A 186 -0.72 -7.56 -5.90
N CYS A 187 -1.99 -7.23 -6.04
CA CYS A 187 -3.07 -7.88 -5.28
C CYS A 187 -3.13 -9.39 -5.57
N ALA A 188 -3.06 -9.77 -6.86
CA ALA A 188 -3.06 -11.17 -7.27
C ALA A 188 -1.83 -11.93 -6.77
N PHE A 189 -0.66 -11.28 -6.76
CA PHE A 189 0.59 -11.85 -6.25
C PHE A 189 0.56 -12.08 -4.74
N LEU A 190 -0.09 -11.20 -3.97
CA LEU A 190 -0.16 -11.31 -2.52
C LEU A 190 -1.22 -12.30 -2.02
N MET A 191 -2.31 -12.52 -2.76
CA MET A 191 -3.39 -13.45 -2.33
C MET A 191 -2.89 -14.85 -1.95
N PRO A 192 -2.01 -15.53 -2.71
CA PRO A 192 -1.53 -16.86 -2.38
C PRO A 192 -0.88 -16.98 -0.99
N ILE A 193 -0.30 -15.90 -0.44
CA ILE A 193 0.29 -15.89 0.90
C ILE A 193 -0.79 -16.23 1.96
N ASP A 194 -2.02 -15.80 1.77
CA ASP A 194 -3.07 -15.98 2.78
C ASP A 194 -3.84 -17.29 2.63
N PHE A 195 -3.95 -17.78 1.39
CA PHE A 195 -4.83 -18.90 1.05
C PHE A 195 -4.08 -20.20 0.75
N SER A 196 -2.76 -20.15 0.61
CA SER A 196 -1.94 -21.36 0.41
C SER A 196 -1.48 -21.93 1.75
N THR A 197 -1.39 -23.25 1.82
CA THR A 197 -0.76 -23.94 2.95
C THR A 197 0.64 -24.40 2.54
N PRO A 198 1.67 -24.25 3.39
CA PRO A 198 2.98 -24.81 3.08
C PRO A 198 2.87 -26.33 2.95
N ARG A 199 3.53 -26.89 1.94
CA ARG A 199 3.59 -28.34 1.76
C ARG A 199 4.99 -28.83 2.06
N PHE A 200 5.10 -29.63 3.11
CA PHE A 200 6.32 -30.35 3.44
C PHE A 200 6.46 -31.57 2.53
N SER A 201 7.67 -31.81 2.04
CA SER A 201 7.98 -32.97 1.22
C SER A 201 9.47 -33.30 1.30
N LEU A 202 9.80 -34.58 1.09
CA LEU A 202 11.17 -35.05 0.97
C LEU A 202 11.44 -35.34 -0.50
N ALA A 203 12.32 -34.55 -1.12
CA ALA A 203 12.63 -34.67 -2.54
C ALA A 203 14.13 -34.45 -2.78
N HIS A 204 14.73 -35.31 -3.61
CA HIS A 204 16.14 -35.20 -4.04
C HIS A 204 17.14 -35.07 -2.86
N GLY A 205 16.92 -35.82 -1.78
CA GLY A 205 17.79 -35.76 -0.59
C GLY A 205 17.70 -34.45 0.19
N SER A 206 16.59 -33.71 0.06
CA SER A 206 16.33 -32.45 0.75
C SER A 206 14.92 -32.43 1.37
N VAL A 207 14.77 -31.68 2.46
CA VAL A 207 13.48 -31.19 2.95
C VAL A 207 13.06 -30.01 2.09
N VAL A 208 11.93 -30.12 1.40
CA VAL A 208 11.38 -29.05 0.56
C VAL A 208 10.06 -28.60 1.17
N VAL A 209 9.98 -27.31 1.49
CA VAL A 209 8.72 -26.67 1.88
C VAL A 209 8.26 -25.77 0.72
N ASN A 210 7.24 -26.23 0.01
CA ASN A 210 6.63 -25.48 -1.07
C ASN A 210 5.64 -24.47 -0.51
N TYR A 211 5.93 -23.19 -0.69
CA TYR A 211 5.08 -22.09 -0.26
C TYR A 211 5.31 -20.84 -1.13
N PRO A 212 4.27 -20.04 -1.46
CA PRO A 212 4.45 -18.81 -2.24
C PRO A 212 5.43 -17.85 -1.58
N VAL A 213 6.33 -17.26 -2.39
CA VAL A 213 7.34 -16.26 -2.00
C VAL A 213 8.45 -16.78 -1.09
N PHE A 214 8.13 -17.58 -0.07
CA PHE A 214 9.10 -17.97 0.98
C PHE A 214 9.56 -19.42 0.90
N GLY A 215 9.12 -20.22 -0.08
CA GLY A 215 9.48 -21.63 -0.21
C GLY A 215 10.98 -21.90 -0.03
N THR A 216 11.31 -23.03 0.59
CA THR A 216 12.70 -23.37 0.96
C THR A 216 13.04 -24.81 0.64
N SER A 217 14.34 -25.07 0.46
CA SER A 217 14.90 -26.41 0.29
C SER A 217 16.15 -26.54 1.17
N ILE A 218 16.15 -27.53 2.06
CA ILE A 218 17.22 -27.80 3.02
C ILE A 218 17.76 -29.20 2.75
N PRO A 219 19.02 -29.35 2.31
CA PRO A 219 19.64 -30.66 2.14
C PRO A 219 19.63 -31.46 3.44
N LEU A 220 19.25 -32.75 3.38
CA LEU A 220 19.26 -33.63 4.55
C LEU A 220 20.66 -33.73 5.17
N ALA A 221 21.71 -33.66 4.34
CA ALA A 221 23.10 -33.64 4.77
C ALA A 221 23.47 -32.43 5.64
N ASN A 222 22.69 -31.34 5.59
CA ASN A 222 22.92 -30.14 6.41
C ASN A 222 22.21 -30.19 7.76
N ILE A 223 21.34 -31.19 7.98
CA ILE A 223 20.61 -31.36 9.24
C ILE A 223 21.52 -32.07 10.23
N GLU A 224 21.77 -31.43 11.38
CA GLU A 224 22.61 -31.94 12.47
C GLU A 224 21.79 -32.69 13.52
N SER A 225 20.61 -32.17 13.87
CA SER A 225 19.68 -32.84 14.78
C SER A 225 18.23 -32.44 14.47
N VAL A 226 17.28 -33.30 14.82
CA VAL A 226 15.84 -33.03 14.71
C VAL A 226 15.17 -33.49 16.00
N SER A 227 14.26 -32.67 16.54
CA SER A 227 13.44 -32.99 17.71
C SER A 227 12.02 -32.47 17.56
N LEU A 228 11.10 -33.04 18.33
CA LEU A 228 9.78 -32.45 18.56
C LEU A 228 9.84 -31.59 19.82
N THR A 229 9.41 -30.33 19.71
CA THR A 229 9.30 -29.41 20.84
C THR A 229 7.88 -28.89 20.98
N THR A 230 7.46 -28.60 22.20
CA THR A 230 6.20 -27.88 22.47
C THR A 230 6.42 -26.37 22.56
N ALA A 231 7.68 -25.93 22.70
CA ALA A 231 8.03 -24.52 22.74
C ALA A 231 7.96 -23.92 21.33
N GLU A 232 7.14 -22.88 21.17
CA GLU A 232 7.02 -22.12 19.94
C GLU A 232 8.27 -21.25 19.72
N PRO A 233 8.81 -21.16 18.49
CA PRO A 233 9.93 -20.26 18.22
C PRO A 233 9.50 -18.79 18.33
N ASP A 234 10.39 -17.95 18.84
CA ASP A 234 10.20 -16.50 18.82
C ASP A 234 10.27 -15.99 17.37
N THR A 235 9.14 -15.46 16.88
CA THR A 235 8.97 -14.96 15.52
C THR A 235 8.79 -13.44 15.48
N SER A 236 9.20 -12.75 16.54
CA SER A 236 9.04 -11.29 16.68
C SER A 236 9.83 -10.50 15.63
N TYR A 237 11.00 -10.99 15.22
CA TYR A 237 11.89 -10.32 14.27
C TYR A 237 12.18 -11.19 13.05
N HIS A 238 11.93 -10.63 11.86
CA HIS A 238 12.10 -11.29 10.57
C HIS A 238 12.92 -10.45 9.60
N THR A 239 13.69 -11.13 8.74
CA THR A 239 14.47 -10.50 7.67
C THR A 239 13.86 -10.76 6.30
N ASN A 240 13.19 -11.89 6.12
CA ASN A 240 12.46 -12.23 4.90
C ASN A 240 11.35 -13.22 5.20
N GLY A 241 10.18 -12.73 5.57
CA GLY A 241 9.04 -13.57 5.94
C GLY A 241 7.80 -12.75 6.26
N ALA A 242 6.72 -13.45 6.58
CA ALA A 242 5.48 -12.86 7.06
C ALA A 242 4.96 -13.65 8.27
N GLY A 243 4.25 -12.95 9.15
CA GLY A 243 3.65 -13.55 10.34
C GLY A 243 2.34 -12.88 10.72
N THR A 244 1.39 -13.69 11.14
CA THR A 244 0.11 -13.29 11.74
C THR A 244 0.00 -13.92 13.12
N SER A 245 -1.11 -13.69 13.83
CA SER A 245 -1.37 -14.41 15.08
C SER A 245 -1.65 -15.91 14.88
N GLN A 246 -1.80 -16.39 13.64
CA GLN A 246 -2.14 -17.78 13.35
C GLN A 246 -1.01 -18.58 12.71
N TRP A 247 -0.05 -17.89 12.08
CA TRP A 247 1.03 -18.54 11.34
C TRP A 247 2.23 -17.63 11.21
N ALA A 248 3.41 -18.24 11.06
CA ALA A 248 4.66 -17.55 10.73
C ALA A 248 5.38 -18.34 9.62
N ARG A 249 5.79 -17.64 8.55
CA ARG A 249 6.38 -18.23 7.33
C ARG A 249 7.59 -17.40 6.87
N GLY A 250 8.72 -18.05 6.59
CA GLY A 250 9.94 -17.42 6.06
C GLY A 250 11.10 -17.42 7.05
N THR A 251 12.01 -16.45 6.92
CA THR A 251 13.25 -16.35 7.69
C THR A 251 13.14 -15.31 8.81
N PHE A 252 13.35 -15.80 10.03
CA PHE A 252 13.34 -15.06 11.29
C PHE A 252 14.74 -15.04 11.90
N VAL A 253 14.97 -14.13 12.84
CA VAL A 253 16.23 -14.07 13.59
C VAL A 253 15.94 -13.94 15.08
N HIS A 254 16.59 -14.79 15.88
CA HIS A 254 16.55 -14.75 17.34
C HIS A 254 17.95 -14.98 17.87
N ASP A 255 18.37 -14.15 18.83
CA ASP A 255 19.74 -14.13 19.38
C ASP A 255 20.83 -14.09 18.30
N GLY A 256 20.61 -13.30 17.26
CA GLY A 256 21.54 -13.15 16.12
C GLY A 256 21.62 -14.36 15.18
N LYS A 257 20.90 -15.44 15.45
CA LYS A 257 20.86 -16.64 14.61
C LYS A 257 19.63 -16.68 13.73
N LYS A 258 19.82 -17.06 12.47
CA LYS A 258 18.72 -17.24 11.52
C LYS A 258 17.94 -18.49 11.85
N MET A 259 16.63 -18.42 11.65
CA MET A 259 15.76 -19.57 11.63
C MET A 259 14.79 -19.48 10.47
N THR A 260 14.56 -20.60 9.80
CA THR A 260 13.53 -20.72 8.76
C THR A 260 12.30 -21.36 9.37
N VAL A 261 11.19 -20.66 9.37
CA VAL A 261 9.99 -21.00 10.12
C VAL A 261 8.83 -21.18 9.15
N PHE A 262 8.13 -22.30 9.30
CA PHE A 262 6.85 -22.55 8.68
C PHE A 262 5.92 -23.17 9.72
N ILE A 263 5.35 -22.34 10.58
CA ILE A 263 4.47 -22.82 11.65
C ILE A 263 3.06 -22.23 11.63
N TYR A 264 2.12 -22.97 12.19
CA TYR A 264 0.87 -22.50 12.76
C TYR A 264 1.08 -22.22 14.25
N CYS A 265 0.91 -20.96 14.65
CA CYS A 265 1.12 -20.49 16.03
C CYS A 265 0.12 -21.12 17.00
N GLY A 266 0.56 -21.41 18.22
CA GLY A 266 -0.23 -22.01 19.29
C GLY A 266 -0.65 -23.47 19.02
N ARG A 267 0.04 -24.19 18.13
CA ARG A 267 -0.31 -25.56 17.74
C ARG A 267 0.86 -26.56 17.89
N PRO A 268 1.31 -26.85 19.12
CA PRO A 268 2.34 -27.86 19.33
C PRO A 268 1.86 -29.28 18.91
N PRO A 269 2.79 -30.20 18.60
CA PRO A 269 4.24 -30.03 18.63
C PRO A 269 4.78 -29.33 17.37
N TYR A 270 6.01 -28.85 17.46
CA TYR A 270 6.79 -28.28 16.37
C TYR A 270 8.00 -29.17 16.08
N ILE A 271 8.25 -29.46 14.80
CA ILE A 271 9.51 -30.05 14.35
C ILE A 271 10.57 -28.95 14.43
N LYS A 272 11.63 -29.18 15.18
CA LYS A 272 12.81 -28.33 15.25
C LYS A 272 14.00 -29.11 14.70
N ALA A 273 14.58 -28.62 13.60
CA ALA A 273 15.83 -29.13 13.06
C ALA A 273 16.95 -28.10 13.24
N MET A 274 18.08 -28.51 13.81
CA MET A 274 19.29 -27.70 13.85
C MET A 274 20.13 -28.02 12.62
N LEU A 275 20.66 -26.98 11.98
CA LEU A 275 21.51 -27.09 10.81
C LEU A 275 22.98 -26.90 11.19
N LYS A 276 23.88 -27.49 10.42
CA LYS A 276 25.33 -27.46 10.66
C LYS A 276 25.95 -26.05 10.67
N ASP A 277 25.28 -25.07 10.05
CA ASP A 277 25.69 -23.67 10.06
C ASP A 277 25.22 -22.90 11.31
N GLY A 278 24.59 -23.60 12.25
CA GLY A 278 24.05 -23.05 13.50
C GLY A 278 22.66 -22.43 13.37
N SER A 279 22.07 -22.41 12.17
CA SER A 279 20.68 -21.97 11.96
C SER A 279 19.67 -23.07 12.33
N ALA A 280 18.40 -22.69 12.47
CA ALA A 280 17.33 -23.63 12.81
C ALA A 280 16.22 -23.65 11.76
N PHE A 281 15.53 -24.78 11.65
CA PHE A 281 14.31 -24.94 10.86
C PHE A 281 13.15 -25.38 11.75
N TYR A 282 12.02 -24.71 11.62
CA TYR A 282 10.80 -25.01 12.37
C TYR A 282 9.63 -25.30 11.42
N PHE A 283 8.91 -26.39 11.67
CA PHE A 283 7.72 -26.76 10.90
C PHE A 283 6.65 -27.42 11.78
N ASN A 284 5.39 -27.13 11.52
CA ASN A 284 4.26 -27.95 11.98
C ASN A 284 3.08 -27.88 11.00
N GLU A 285 2.22 -28.87 11.12
CA GLU A 285 0.92 -28.90 10.46
C GLU A 285 -0.19 -28.37 11.37
N LYS A 286 -1.37 -28.13 10.80
CA LYS A 286 -2.54 -27.69 11.56
C LYS A 286 -2.97 -28.71 12.61
N ALA A 287 -2.83 -30.00 12.32
CA ALA A 287 -3.16 -31.09 13.21
C ALA A 287 -1.87 -31.67 13.84
N PRO A 288 -1.82 -31.85 15.17
CA PRO A 288 -0.65 -32.42 15.84
C PRO A 288 -0.26 -33.82 15.34
N ALA A 289 -1.23 -34.62 14.90
CA ALA A 289 -0.98 -35.97 14.36
C ALA A 289 -0.17 -35.91 13.05
N ASP A 290 -0.54 -35.01 12.15
CA ASP A 290 0.15 -34.81 10.87
C ASP A 290 1.59 -34.35 11.11
N THR A 291 1.82 -33.42 12.06
CA THR A 291 3.18 -33.01 12.44
C THR A 291 4.04 -34.18 12.93
N ARG A 292 3.46 -35.08 13.73
CA ARG A 292 4.18 -36.27 14.22
C ARG A 292 4.48 -37.25 13.09
N SER A 293 3.56 -37.39 12.13
CA SER A 293 3.76 -38.21 10.94
C SER A 293 4.92 -37.67 10.09
N GLU A 294 4.95 -36.37 9.82
CA GLU A 294 6.04 -35.74 9.05
C GLU A 294 7.39 -35.84 9.77
N TYR A 295 7.40 -35.70 11.09
CA TYR A 295 8.60 -35.93 11.90
C TYR A 295 9.12 -37.36 11.79
N ALA A 296 8.23 -38.36 11.83
CA ALA A 296 8.61 -39.77 11.68
C ALA A 296 9.21 -40.03 10.29
N HIS A 297 8.59 -39.50 9.22
CA HIS A 297 9.11 -39.60 7.86
C HIS A 297 10.49 -38.93 7.71
N LEU A 298 10.66 -37.73 8.28
CA LEU A 298 11.93 -37.01 8.27
C LEU A 298 13.04 -37.81 8.98
N ARG A 299 12.74 -38.37 10.16
CA ARG A 299 13.70 -39.20 10.90
C ARG A 299 14.11 -40.45 10.13
N GLN A 300 13.14 -41.11 9.50
CA GLN A 300 13.42 -42.28 8.66
C GLN A 300 14.34 -41.92 7.49
N ALA A 301 14.08 -40.79 6.81
CA ALA A 301 14.91 -40.32 5.70
C ALA A 301 16.32 -39.92 6.11
N LEU A 302 16.52 -39.48 7.36
CA LEU A 302 17.84 -39.20 7.94
C LEU A 302 18.59 -40.47 8.38
N GLY A 303 17.95 -41.65 8.34
CA GLY A 303 18.52 -42.88 8.89
C GLY A 303 18.61 -42.88 10.42
N TRP A 304 17.91 -41.96 11.09
CA TRP A 304 17.90 -41.84 12.54
C TRP A 304 16.70 -42.57 13.12
N THR A 305 16.72 -43.90 13.07
CA THR A 305 15.69 -44.73 13.72
C THR A 305 15.64 -44.45 15.22
N ALA A 306 14.48 -44.65 15.83
CA ALA A 306 14.31 -44.52 17.28
C ALA A 306 15.35 -45.39 17.99
N ALA A 307 16.21 -44.78 18.81
CA ALA A 307 16.73 -45.52 19.94
C ALA A 307 15.49 -45.93 20.76
N GLY A 308 15.40 -47.23 21.08
CA GLY A 308 14.29 -47.82 21.82
C GLY A 308 14.00 -47.11 23.12
#